data_AF-A0A9J7DM12-F1
#
_entry.id   AF-A0A9J7DM12-F1
#
_cell.length_a   1.000
_cell.length_b   1.000
_cell.length_c   1.000
_cell.angle_alpha   90.00
_cell.angle_beta   90.00
_cell.angle_gamma   90.00
#
_symmetry.space_group_name_H-M   'P 1'
#
loop_
_entity.id
_entity.type
_entity.pdbx_description
1 polymer ?
#
loop_
_entity_poly.entity_id
_entity_poly.type
_entity_poly.pdbx_seq_one_letter_code
_entity_poly.pdbx_strand_id
1 'polypeptide(L)'
;MKVYHDIFELEDVYFGCVKLMHVWREELVNAKDFRTEKLRKSLTLNIPPGVTAGTRFCFDEEGDRGPNKIPADIIFIVADAPHRRFQRRNQHDLIYVHEINLCQALTGFQFLVRTVDKLLTIHSTRLARNVFEE
;
A
#
# COMPACT_ATOMS: atom_id res chain seq x y z
N MET A 1 -18.29 8.25 -9.81
CA MET A 1 -17.12 7.96 -8.96
C MET A 1 -16.21 6.99 -9.70
N LYS A 2 -14.90 7.26 -9.79
CA LYS A 2 -13.90 6.34 -10.36
C LYS A 2 -12.99 5.85 -9.24
N VAL A 3 -12.69 4.56 -9.20
CA VAL A 3 -11.86 3.95 -8.14
C VAL A 3 -10.61 3.35 -8.77
N TYR A 4 -9.45 3.67 -8.18
CA TYR A 4 -8.15 3.16 -8.57
C TYR A 4 -7.54 2.39 -7.41
N HIS A 5 -7.02 1.20 -7.69
CA HIS A 5 -6.26 0.41 -6.73
C HIS A 5 -4.78 0.56 -7.04
N ASP A 6 -4.05 1.17 -6.11
CA ASP A 6 -2.62 1.35 -6.23
C ASP A 6 -1.91 0.44 -5.23
N ILE A 7 -0.92 -0.29 -5.74
CA ILE A 7 -0.11 -1.22 -4.96
C ILE A 7 1.13 -0.46 -4.46
N PHE A 8 1.45 -0.63 -3.17
CA PHE A 8 2.59 -0.02 -2.49
C PHE A 8 3.45 -1.08 -1.82
N GLU A 9 4.77 -0.91 -1.88
CA GLU A 9 5.70 -1.80 -1.17
C GLU A 9 5.65 -1.53 0.34
N LEU A 10 6.09 -2.50 1.13
CA LEU A 10 6.11 -2.36 2.58
C LEU A 10 6.98 -1.18 3.01
N GLU A 11 8.09 -0.97 2.31
CA GLU A 11 9.02 0.14 2.47
C GLU A 11 8.33 1.50 2.23
N ASP A 12 7.56 1.62 1.13
CA ASP A 12 6.82 2.83 0.78
C ASP A 12 5.82 3.21 1.88
N VAL A 13 5.12 2.20 2.41
CA VAL A 13 4.14 2.39 3.48
C VAL A 13 4.83 2.68 4.82
N TYR A 14 5.98 2.06 5.08
CA TYR A 14 6.71 2.25 6.33
C TYR A 14 7.32 3.65 6.45
N PHE A 15 7.95 4.15 5.40
CA PHE A 15 8.59 5.48 5.41
C PHE A 15 7.64 6.61 4.97
N GLY A 16 6.52 6.26 4.34
CA GLY A 16 5.70 7.22 3.60
C GLY A 16 6.32 7.53 2.24
N CYS A 17 5.47 7.84 1.26
CA CYS A 17 5.93 8.14 -0.09
C CYS A 17 5.00 9.16 -0.76
N VAL A 18 5.49 9.81 -1.82
CA VAL A 18 4.68 10.66 -2.69
C VAL A 18 4.63 10.01 -4.06
N LYS A 19 3.43 9.65 -4.52
CA LYS A 19 3.21 8.99 -5.80
C LYS A 19 2.48 9.93 -6.76
N LEU A 20 3.07 10.20 -7.91
CA LEU A 20 2.44 11.00 -8.96
C LEU A 20 1.64 10.10 -9.90
N MET A 21 0.32 10.21 -9.86
CA MET A 21 -0.61 9.43 -10.66
C MET A 21 -1.09 10.20 -11.88
N HIS A 22 -1.26 9.51 -13.00
CA HIS A 22 -1.85 10.08 -14.19
C HIS A 22 -3.23 9.51 -14.45
N VAL A 23 -4.23 10.38 -14.44
CA VAL A 23 -5.60 10.04 -14.76
C VAL A 23 -5.98 10.67 -16.09
N TRP A 24 -6.77 9.96 -16.88
CA TRP A 24 -7.38 10.52 -18.09
C TRP A 24 -8.79 10.96 -17.76
N ARG A 25 -9.08 12.24 -17.99
CA ARG A 25 -10.41 12.81 -17.82
C ARG A 25 -10.86 13.54 -19.06
N GLU A 26 -12.16 13.58 -19.28
CA GLU A 26 -12.73 14.54 -20.22
C GLU A 26 -12.68 15.94 -19.60
N GLU A 27 -12.31 16.93 -20.40
CA GLU A 27 -12.27 18.32 -19.99
C GLU A 27 -12.87 19.20 -21.09
N LEU A 28 -13.61 20.22 -20.69
CA LEU A 28 -14.24 21.16 -21.60
C LEU A 28 -13.18 22.09 -22.18
N VAL A 29 -12.90 21.95 -23.48
CA VAL A 29 -11.88 22.74 -24.18
C VAL A 29 -12.48 24.03 -24.74
N ASN A 30 -13.75 23.98 -25.15
CA ASN A 30 -14.45 25.16 -25.66
C ASN A 30 -15.87 25.25 -25.09
N ALA A 31 -16.13 26.32 -24.35
CA ALA A 31 -17.40 26.58 -23.69
C ALA A 31 -18.53 27.00 -24.63
N LYS A 32 -18.21 27.53 -25.82
CA LYS A 32 -19.22 28.01 -26.78
C LYS A 32 -19.83 26.86 -27.58
N ASP A 33 -19.01 25.87 -27.93
CA ASP A 33 -19.41 24.73 -28.76
C ASP A 33 -19.63 23.45 -27.94
N PHE A 34 -19.57 23.57 -26.60
CA PHE A 34 -19.71 22.46 -25.65
C PHE A 34 -18.81 21.24 -25.98
N ARG A 35 -17.65 21.50 -26.57
CA ARG A 35 -16.71 20.46 -27.00
C ARG A 35 -15.83 20.03 -25.83
N THR A 36 -15.80 18.72 -25.57
CA THR A 36 -14.92 18.07 -24.60
C THR A 36 -13.82 17.28 -25.29
N GLU A 37 -12.64 17.20 -24.66
CA GLU A 37 -11.54 16.36 -25.10
C GLU A 37 -10.95 15.57 -23.94
N LYS A 38 -10.36 14.41 -24.23
CA LYS A 38 -9.76 13.55 -23.22
C LYS A 38 -8.32 14.00 -22.95
N LEU A 39 -8.09 14.60 -21.78
CA LEU A 39 -6.80 15.11 -21.36
C LEU A 39 -6.20 14.28 -20.22
N ARG A 40 -4.86 14.20 -20.19
CA ARG A 40 -4.11 13.57 -19.10
C ARG A 40 -3.88 14.60 -18.00
N LYS A 41 -4.32 14.29 -16.79
CA LYS A 41 -4.09 15.08 -15.58
C LYS A 41 -3.20 14.32 -14.62
N SER A 42 -2.25 15.01 -14.00
CA SER A 42 -1.40 14.45 -12.96
C SER A 42 -1.97 14.81 -11.58
N LEU A 43 -2.16 13.83 -10.71
CA LEU A 43 -2.59 13.97 -9.34
C LEU A 43 -1.46 13.48 -8.42
N THR A 44 -1.13 14.29 -7.41
CA THR A 44 -0.07 13.94 -6.45
C THR A 44 -0.71 13.30 -5.22
N LEU A 45 -0.46 12.02 -5.02
CA LEU A 45 -0.91 11.29 -3.85
C LEU A 45 0.20 11.30 -2.78
N ASN A 46 -0.08 11.92 -1.63
CA ASN A 46 0.82 11.92 -0.49
C ASN A 46 0.42 10.81 0.49
N ILE A 47 1.25 9.78 0.63
CA ILE A 47 1.01 8.65 1.51
C ILE A 47 1.76 8.86 2.82
N PRO A 48 1.03 9.03 3.94
CA PRO A 48 1.64 9.12 5.25
C PRO A 48 2.23 7.75 5.67
N PRO A 49 3.30 7.76 6.48
CA PRO A 49 3.85 6.54 7.08
C PRO A 49 2.79 5.76 7.85
N GLY A 50 2.80 4.44 7.71
CA GLY A 50 1.92 3.52 8.44
C GLY A 50 0.51 3.35 7.87
N VAL A 51 0.22 3.90 6.69
CA VAL A 51 -1.09 3.73 6.02
C VAL A 51 -1.49 2.25 5.94
N THR A 52 -2.77 1.94 6.08
CA THR A 52 -3.26 0.55 6.06
C THR A 52 -3.88 0.22 4.71
N ALA A 53 -3.79 -1.03 4.29
CA ALA A 53 -4.52 -1.50 3.12
C ALA A 53 -6.02 -1.19 3.26
N GLY A 54 -6.61 -0.69 2.17
CA GLY A 54 -8.00 -0.25 2.12
C GLY A 54 -8.22 1.22 2.48
N THR A 55 -7.19 1.95 2.94
CA THR A 55 -7.29 3.41 3.14
C THR A 55 -7.61 4.09 1.82
N ARG A 56 -8.58 5.02 1.87
CA ARG A 56 -9.12 5.73 0.71
C ARG A 56 -8.65 7.17 0.70
N PHE A 57 -8.07 7.60 -0.42
CA PHE A 57 -7.73 8.99 -0.69
C PHE A 57 -8.68 9.51 -1.76
N CYS A 58 -9.51 10.48 -1.39
CA CYS A 58 -10.49 11.09 -2.28
C CYS A 58 -9.92 12.37 -2.88
N PHE A 59 -10.08 12.52 -4.19
CA PHE A 59 -9.84 13.74 -4.93
C PHE A 59 -11.19 14.21 -5.47
N ASP A 60 -11.73 15.22 -4.79
CA ASP A 60 -13.07 15.73 -5.04
C ASP A 60 -13.13 16.40 -6.41
N GLU A 61 -14.17 16.09 -7.18
CA GLU A 61 -14.44 16.71 -8.50
C GLU A 61 -13.28 16.64 -9.53
N GLU A 62 -12.38 15.66 -9.40
CA GLU A 62 -11.24 15.47 -10.32
C GLU A 62 -11.55 14.55 -11.52
N GLY A 63 -12.77 14.00 -11.60
CA GLY A 63 -13.24 13.16 -12.70
C GLY A 63 -13.58 13.91 -13.99
N ASP A 64 -14.38 13.28 -14.84
CA ASP A 64 -14.73 13.81 -16.17
C ASP A 64 -15.57 15.10 -16.06
N ARG A 65 -15.07 16.20 -16.63
CA ARG A 65 -15.70 17.52 -16.65
C ARG A 65 -16.36 17.73 -18.02
N GLY A 66 -17.66 17.98 -18.01
CA GLY A 66 -18.44 18.20 -19.22
C GLY A 66 -19.50 19.28 -19.04
N PRO A 67 -20.15 19.72 -20.14
CA PRO A 67 -21.20 20.72 -20.08
C PRO A 67 -22.37 20.22 -19.22
N ASN A 68 -22.79 21.01 -18.24
CA ASN A 68 -23.85 20.67 -17.27
C ASN A 68 -23.61 19.37 -16.48
N LYS A 69 -22.37 18.90 -16.36
CA LYS A 69 -22.00 17.70 -15.61
C LYS A 69 -21.10 18.08 -14.43
N ILE A 70 -21.57 17.78 -13.22
CA ILE A 70 -20.74 17.89 -12.01
C ILE A 70 -19.66 16.79 -12.09
N PRO A 71 -18.36 17.14 -11.95
CA PRO A 71 -17.31 16.15 -12.03
C PRO A 71 -17.44 15.14 -10.88
N ALA A 72 -17.16 13.87 -11.17
CA ALA A 72 -17.19 12.85 -10.13
C ALA A 72 -15.87 12.80 -9.36
N ASP A 73 -15.93 12.31 -8.12
CA ASP A 73 -14.72 12.10 -7.33
C ASP A 73 -13.90 10.92 -7.86
N ILE A 74 -12.58 11.05 -7.68
CA ILE A 74 -11.61 10.00 -7.91
C ILE A 74 -11.14 9.48 -6.55
N ILE A 75 -11.27 8.17 -6.33
CA ILE A 75 -10.84 7.53 -5.09
C ILE A 75 -9.67 6.60 -5.39
N PHE A 76 -8.57 6.81 -4.67
CA PHE A 76 -7.45 5.88 -4.65
C PHE A 76 -7.53 5.01 -3.41
N ILE A 77 -7.44 3.70 -3.58
CA ILE A 77 -7.43 2.72 -2.51
C ILE A 77 -6.04 2.11 -2.44
N VAL A 78 -5.42 2.21 -1.27
CA VAL A 78 -4.12 1.61 -0.98
C VAL A 78 -4.27 0.09 -0.93
N ALA A 79 -3.42 -0.61 -1.65
CA ALA A 79 -3.23 -2.05 -1.55
C ALA A 79 -1.76 -2.35 -1.20
N ASP A 80 -1.55 -3.31 -0.30
CA ASP A 80 -0.21 -3.75 0.06
C ASP A 80 0.35 -4.70 -1.01
N ALA A 81 1.60 -4.48 -1.44
CA ALA A 81 2.33 -5.41 -2.28
C ALA A 81 2.72 -6.67 -1.47
N PRO A 82 2.68 -7.87 -2.08
CA PRO A 82 3.30 -9.04 -1.48
C PRO A 82 4.80 -8.81 -1.25
N HIS A 83 5.23 -8.83 0.01
CA HIS A 83 6.64 -8.67 0.36
C HIS A 83 7.30 -10.02 0.64
N ARG A 84 8.54 -10.21 0.17
CA ARG A 84 9.23 -11.52 0.19
C ARG A 84 9.46 -12.11 1.58
N ARG A 85 9.60 -11.26 2.60
CA ARG A 85 9.96 -11.66 3.97
C ARG A 85 8.82 -11.47 4.97
N PHE A 86 7.94 -10.52 4.70
CA PHE A 86 6.97 -10.05 5.68
C PHE A 86 5.59 -10.12 5.08
N GLN A 87 4.64 -10.64 5.85
CA GLN A 87 3.23 -10.53 5.55
C GLN A 87 2.60 -9.59 6.56
N ARG A 88 1.93 -8.55 6.08
CA ARG A 88 1.19 -7.64 6.96
C ARG A 88 -0.13 -8.30 7.38
N ARG A 89 -0.40 -8.36 8.68
CA ARG A 89 -1.67 -8.83 9.26
C ARG A 89 -2.19 -7.81 10.27
N ASN A 90 -3.48 -7.88 10.59
CA ASN A 90 -4.15 -7.01 11.57
C ASN A 90 -3.83 -5.51 11.39
N GLN A 91 -3.70 -5.06 10.14
CA GLN A 91 -3.38 -3.68 9.76
C GLN A 91 -1.98 -3.18 10.13
N HIS A 92 -1.42 -3.52 11.28
CA HIS A 92 -0.14 -2.96 11.74
C HIS A 92 0.92 -4.02 12.08
N ASP A 93 0.56 -5.30 12.11
CA ASP A 93 1.49 -6.37 12.47
C ASP A 93 2.24 -6.88 11.23
N LEU A 94 3.53 -7.17 11.41
CA LEU A 94 4.36 -7.83 10.40
C LEU A 94 4.69 -9.24 10.86
N ILE A 95 4.28 -10.23 10.06
CA ILE A 95 4.57 -11.63 10.29
C ILE A 95 5.79 -12.02 9.47
N TYR A 96 6.78 -12.59 10.15
CA TYR A 96 7.98 -13.19 9.56
C TYR A 96 7.97 -14.69 9.86
N VAL A 97 8.05 -15.52 8.82
CA VAL A 97 8.13 -16.97 8.95
C VAL A 97 9.57 -17.39 8.70
N HIS A 98 10.17 -18.04 9.71
CA HIS A 98 11.52 -18.59 9.62
C HIS A 98 11.47 -20.08 9.90
N GLU A 99 11.99 -20.87 8.96
CA GLU A 99 12.14 -22.29 9.14
C GLU A 99 13.37 -22.57 10.00
N ILE A 100 13.17 -23.33 11.08
CA ILE A 100 14.25 -23.79 11.96
C ILE A 100 14.25 -25.32 11.98
N ASN A 101 15.44 -25.89 12.17
CA ASN A 101 15.57 -27.34 12.31
C ASN A 101 15.23 -27.79 13.73
N LEU A 102 14.87 -29.07 13.91
CA LEU A 102 14.53 -29.63 15.23
C LEU A 102 15.66 -29.42 16.25
N CYS A 103 16.92 -29.61 15.86
CA CYS A 103 18.06 -29.37 16.75
C CYS A 103 18.06 -27.92 17.27
N GLN A 104 17.89 -26.94 16.39
CA GLN A 104 17.79 -25.52 16.75
C GLN A 104 16.60 -25.24 17.67
N ALA A 105 15.45 -25.87 17.41
CA ALA A 105 14.28 -25.75 18.27
C ALA A 105 14.51 -26.31 19.69
N LEU A 106 15.35 -27.35 19.83
CA LEU A 106 15.64 -28.02 21.11
C LEU A 106 16.79 -27.36 21.90
N THR A 107 17.86 -26.97 21.22
CA THR A 107 19.08 -26.45 21.86
C THR A 107 19.10 -24.92 21.98
N GLY A 108 18.11 -24.25 21.39
CA GLY A 108 18.12 -22.80 21.20
C GLY A 108 18.78 -22.41 19.87
N PHE A 109 18.45 -21.21 19.40
CA PHE A 109 18.92 -20.68 18.13
C PHE A 109 19.18 -19.18 18.21
N GLN A 110 20.07 -18.74 17.34
CA GLN A 110 20.29 -17.33 17.06
C GLN A 110 20.26 -17.12 15.55
N PHE A 111 19.44 -16.18 15.10
CA PHE A 111 19.47 -15.74 13.72
C PHE A 111 19.22 -14.25 13.62
N LEU A 112 19.46 -13.73 12.44
CA LEU A 112 19.44 -12.31 12.17
C LEU A 112 18.35 -12.03 11.14
N VAL A 113 17.42 -11.17 11.53
CA VAL A 113 16.30 -10.72 10.70
C VAL A 113 16.59 -9.33 10.21
N ARG A 114 16.61 -9.17 8.88
CA ARG A 114 16.62 -7.86 8.26
C ARG A 114 15.19 -7.32 8.22
N THR A 115 14.88 -6.38 9.12
CA THR A 115 13.61 -5.64 9.10
C THR A 115 13.62 -4.59 7.99
N VAL A 116 12.55 -3.80 7.93
CA VAL A 116 12.40 -2.72 6.94
C VAL A 116 13.42 -1.60 7.17
N ASP A 117 13.72 -1.31 8.43
CA ASP A 117 14.63 -0.24 8.86
C ASP A 117 16.02 -0.73 9.28
N LYS A 118 16.11 -1.89 9.94
CA LYS A 118 17.34 -2.31 10.64
C LYS A 118 17.55 -3.81 10.64
N LEU A 119 18.61 -4.21 11.33
CA LEU A 119 18.98 -5.60 11.56
C LEU A 119 18.61 -5.96 13.00
N LEU A 120 17.78 -6.97 13.18
CA LEU A 120 17.40 -7.50 14.50
C LEU A 120 18.02 -8.88 14.69
N THR A 121 18.72 -9.06 15.80
CA THR A 121 19.20 -10.38 16.22
C THR A 121 18.17 -11.00 17.14
N ILE A 122 17.60 -12.14 16.73
CA ILE A 122 16.66 -12.92 17.55
C ILE A 122 17.44 -14.07 18.17
N HIS A 123 17.33 -14.20 19.49
CA HIS A 123 17.94 -15.28 20.25
C HIS A 123 16.88 -15.98 21.10
N SER A 124 16.73 -17.29 20.90
CA SER A 124 15.89 -18.12 21.75
C SER A 124 16.76 -19.04 22.59
N THR A 125 16.60 -18.96 23.92
CA THR A 125 17.24 -19.82 24.91
C THR A 125 16.38 -21.00 25.34
N ARG A 126 15.15 -21.10 24.81
CA ARG A 126 14.15 -22.07 25.27
C ARG A 126 13.61 -22.90 24.11
N LEU A 127 13.11 -24.08 24.47
CA LEU A 127 12.39 -24.98 23.58
C LEU A 127 11.28 -24.21 22.84
N ALA A 128 11.39 -24.15 21.52
CA ALA A 128 10.31 -23.63 20.70
C ALA A 128 9.12 -24.59 20.77
N ARG A 129 7.95 -24.07 21.16
CA ARG A 129 6.72 -24.87 21.18
C ARG A 129 6.07 -24.79 19.79
N ASN A 130 5.59 -25.92 19.30
CA ASN A 130 4.68 -25.92 18.17
C ASN A 130 3.37 -25.29 18.61
N VAL A 131 3.11 -24.07 18.14
CA VAL A 131 1.77 -23.48 18.19
C VAL A 131 1.09 -23.94 16.91
N PHE A 132 0.32 -25.02 17.00
CA PHE A 132 -0.62 -25.37 15.93
C PHE A 132 -1.75 -24.33 16.01
N GLU A 133 -1.81 -23.38 15.07
CA GLU A 133 -3.04 -22.61 14.85
C GLU A 133 -4.06 -23.56 14.23
N GLU A 134 -5.18 -23.80 14.93
CA GLU A 134 -6.38 -24.48 14.42
C GLU A 134 -7.14 -23.61 13.40
#